data_AF-A0A4R5FIK1-F1
#
_entry.id   AF-A0A4R5FIK1-F1
#
_cell.length_a   1.000
_cell.length_b   1.000
_cell.length_c   1.000
_cell.angle_alpha   90.00
_cell.angle_beta   90.00
_cell.angle_gamma   90.00
#
_symmetry.space_group_name_H-M   'P 1'
#
loop_
_entity.id
_entity.type
_entity.pdbx_description
1 polymer ?
#
loop_
_entity_poly.entity_id
_entity_poly.type
_entity_poly.pdbx_seq_one_letter_code
_entity_poly.pdbx_strand_id
1 'polypeptide(L)'
;MRKIKVPEAVVGSWEHAFHLAGNGKNKLLLMNKVKDEKCLSSYIGHRAIGVVYNPEHERFGNYVPTILPKRYDVFIFINETSALHHIHIQPNGNQIPETYPFGM
;
A
#
# COMPACT_ATOMS: atom_id res chain seq x y z
N MET A 1 7.62 -13.44 -13.28
CA MET A 1 7.15 -12.16 -12.72
C MET A 1 8.27 -11.14 -12.69
N ARG A 2 7.98 -9.87 -12.97
CA ARG A 2 8.96 -8.77 -12.93
C ARG A 2 8.92 -8.10 -11.56
N LYS A 3 10.08 -7.91 -10.94
CA LYS A 3 10.21 -7.04 -9.75
C LYS A 3 10.17 -5.59 -10.23
N ILE A 4 9.30 -4.78 -9.63
CA ILE A 4 9.16 -3.35 -9.94
C ILE A 4 9.65 -2.59 -8.71
N LYS A 5 10.58 -1.65 -8.92
CA LYS A 5 11.00 -0.73 -7.86
C LYS A 5 9.89 0.31 -7.68
N VAL A 6 9.37 0.42 -6.46
CA VAL A 6 8.45 1.49 -6.09
C VAL A 6 9.28 2.77 -5.85
N PRO A 7 8.92 3.91 -6.46
CA PRO A 7 9.62 5.16 -6.24
C PRO A 7 9.42 5.67 -4.80
N GLU A 8 10.23 6.65 -4.41
CA GLU A 8 10.10 7.35 -3.14
C GLU A 8 8.71 7.96 -2.98
N ALA A 9 8.24 8.02 -1.74
CA ALA A 9 6.95 8.61 -1.42
C ALA A 9 6.90 10.10 -1.81
N VAL A 10 5.79 10.53 -2.40
CA VAL A 10 5.55 11.95 -2.68
C VAL A 10 5.59 12.75 -1.39
N VAL A 11 6.32 13.85 -1.39
CA VAL A 11 6.44 14.76 -0.24
C VAL A 11 5.05 15.20 0.21
N GLY A 12 4.80 15.10 1.52
CA GLY A 12 3.51 15.45 2.11
C GLY A 12 2.44 14.36 2.04
N SER A 13 2.72 13.20 1.43
CA SER A 13 1.87 12.01 1.54
C SER A 13 1.96 11.35 2.92
N TRP A 14 0.99 10.48 3.23
CA TRP A 14 1.04 9.66 4.45
C TRP A 14 2.30 8.80 4.51
N GLU A 15 2.71 8.18 3.40
CA GLU A 15 3.91 7.33 3.35
C GLU A 15 5.17 8.15 3.66
N HIS A 16 5.28 9.35 3.11
CA HIS A 16 6.39 10.26 3.39
C HIS A 16 6.41 10.69 4.86
N ALA A 17 5.26 11.06 5.42
CA ALA A 17 5.16 11.45 6.83
C ALA A 17 5.55 10.31 7.78
N PHE A 18 5.07 9.09 7.52
CA PHE A 18 5.40 7.93 8.35
C PHE A 18 6.84 7.47 8.21
N HIS A 19 7.45 7.58 7.02
CA HIS A 19 8.87 7.31 6.84
C HIS A 19 9.73 8.23 7.73
N LEU A 20 9.46 9.53 7.70
CA LEU A 20 10.19 10.53 8.51
C LEU A 20 9.95 10.35 10.02
N ALA A 21 8.71 10.20 10.46
CA ALA A 21 8.38 9.94 11.87
C ALA A 21 8.87 8.54 12.33
N GLY A 22 9.04 7.63 11.37
CA GLY A 22 9.57 6.28 11.48
C GLY A 22 11.02 6.24 11.95
N ASN A 23 11.84 7.15 11.41
CA ASN A 23 13.29 7.04 11.38
C ASN A 23 13.73 5.62 10.95
N GLY A 24 13.12 5.12 9.88
CA GLY A 24 13.34 3.77 9.33
C GLY A 24 12.61 2.62 10.05
N LYS A 25 11.85 2.87 11.11
CA LYS A 25 11.14 1.83 11.87
C LYS A 25 9.68 1.68 11.46
N ASN A 26 9.19 0.44 11.48
CA ASN A 26 7.78 0.12 11.29
C ASN A 26 6.91 0.75 12.39
N LYS A 27 5.66 1.08 12.06
CA LYS A 27 4.71 1.70 12.99
C LYS A 27 3.39 0.93 13.02
N LEU A 28 2.76 0.97 14.19
CA LEU A 28 1.37 0.54 14.41
C LEU A 28 0.61 1.74 14.98
N LEU A 29 -0.51 2.08 14.33
CA LEU A 29 -1.40 3.14 14.78
C LEU A 29 -2.77 2.55 15.06
N LEU A 30 -3.22 2.71 16.29
CA LEU A 30 -4.61 2.45 16.67
C LEU A 30 -5.39 3.75 16.46
N MET A 31 -6.26 3.82 15.46
CA MET A 31 -6.88 5.08 15.06
C MET A 31 -7.76 5.66 16.17
N ASN A 32 -8.38 4.81 16.98
CA ASN A 32 -9.13 5.24 18.16
C ASN A 32 -8.28 6.00 19.22
N LYS A 33 -6.95 5.87 19.20
CA LYS A 33 -6.02 6.59 20.10
C LYS A 33 -5.48 7.88 19.51
N VAL A 34 -5.53 8.05 18.19
CA VAL A 34 -4.89 9.16 17.48
C VAL A 34 -5.86 9.98 16.62
N LYS A 35 -7.14 9.59 16.51
CA LYS A 35 -8.14 10.25 15.67
C LYS A 35 -8.36 11.73 16.00
N ASP A 36 -8.11 12.13 17.24
CA ASP A 36 -8.31 13.50 17.72
C ASP A 36 -7.11 14.41 17.39
N GLU A 37 -6.01 13.84 16.87
CA GLU A 37 -4.87 14.61 16.37
C GLU A 37 -5.26 15.39 15.11
N LYS A 38 -5.02 16.71 15.12
CA LYS A 38 -5.42 17.60 14.03
C LYS A 38 -4.81 17.21 12.68
N CYS A 39 -3.56 16.72 12.69
CA CYS A 39 -2.87 16.31 11.46
C CYS A 39 -3.56 15.11 10.77
N LEU A 40 -4.29 14.28 11.51
CA LEU A 40 -5.00 13.11 11.00
C LEU A 40 -6.43 13.41 10.51
N SER A 41 -6.89 14.66 10.68
CA SER A 41 -8.24 15.09 10.30
C SER A 41 -8.33 15.68 8.88
N SER A 42 -7.20 15.87 8.20
CA SER A 42 -7.13 16.48 6.86
C SER A 42 -7.02 15.42 5.76
N TYR A 43 -7.48 15.76 4.55
CA TYR A 43 -7.25 14.94 3.37
C TYR A 43 -5.78 15.02 2.97
N ILE A 44 -5.08 13.90 3.09
CA ILE A 44 -3.69 13.76 2.67
C ILE A 44 -3.61 12.62 1.66
N GLY A 45 -2.76 12.76 0.65
CA GLY A 45 -2.55 11.70 -0.34
C GLY A 45 -2.04 10.42 0.32
N HIS A 46 -2.73 9.31 0.08
CA HIS A 46 -2.36 7.97 0.51
C HIS A 46 -2.08 7.11 -0.71
N ARG A 47 -0.89 6.48 -0.76
CA ARG A 47 -0.49 5.65 -1.88
C ARG A 47 -1.36 4.38 -1.96
N ALA A 48 -1.94 4.13 -3.13
CA ALA A 48 -2.71 2.94 -3.47
C ALA A 48 -2.17 2.34 -4.78
N ILE A 49 -1.48 1.21 -4.69
CA ILE A 49 -0.98 0.44 -5.84
C ILE A 49 -1.85 -0.82 -5.96
N GLY A 50 -2.55 -0.96 -7.08
CA GLY A 50 -3.45 -2.09 -7.35
C GLY A 50 -2.82 -3.21 -8.17
N VAL A 51 -3.66 -3.97 -8.88
CA VAL A 51 -3.27 -5.14 -9.70
C VAL A 51 -2.32 -4.76 -10.84
N VAL A 52 -2.60 -3.63 -11.49
CA VAL A 52 -1.76 -3.08 -12.57
C VAL A 52 -1.09 -1.83 -12.04
N TYR A 53 0.23 -1.76 -12.24
CA TYR A 53 1.04 -0.66 -11.75
C TYR A 53 2.07 -0.23 -12.79
N ASN A 54 2.13 1.08 -13.05
CA ASN A 54 3.16 1.70 -13.85
C ASN A 54 3.83 2.81 -13.02
N PRO A 55 5.11 2.64 -12.61
CA PRO A 55 5.79 3.61 -11.74
C PRO A 55 5.92 5.00 -12.36
N GLU A 56 6.03 5.10 -13.69
CA GLU A 56 6.13 6.37 -14.42
C GLU A 56 4.88 7.25 -14.25
N HIS A 57 3.72 6.64 -13.96
CA HIS A 57 2.45 7.34 -13.80
C HIS A 57 1.97 7.44 -12.35
N GLU A 58 2.78 7.01 -11.37
CA GLU A 58 2.35 6.90 -9.97
C GLU A 58 1.80 8.23 -9.41
N ARG A 59 2.54 9.31 -9.66
CA ARG A 59 2.22 10.64 -9.13
C ARG A 59 0.88 11.19 -9.62
N PHE A 60 0.34 10.66 -10.72
CA PHE A 60 -0.86 11.19 -11.35
C PHE A 60 -2.16 10.49 -10.93
N GLY A 61 -2.09 9.33 -10.26
CA GLY A 61 -3.31 8.57 -9.95
C GLY A 61 -3.24 7.65 -8.74
N ASN A 62 -2.05 7.34 -8.23
CA ASN A 62 -1.93 6.38 -7.13
C ASN A 62 -1.94 7.03 -5.75
N TYR A 63 -2.14 8.34 -5.64
CA TYR A 63 -2.27 9.04 -4.36
C TYR A 63 -3.71 9.48 -4.13
N VAL A 64 -4.44 8.69 -3.33
CA VAL A 64 -5.86 8.92 -3.06
C VAL A 64 -6.02 9.83 -1.85
N PRO A 65 -6.72 10.98 -1.97
CA PRO A 65 -7.01 11.84 -0.82
C PRO A 65 -7.72 11.08 0.29
N THR A 66 -7.09 10.98 1.45
CA THR A 66 -7.53 10.11 2.55
C THR A 66 -7.40 10.79 3.91
N ILE A 67 -8.48 10.72 4.70
CA ILE A 67 -8.47 10.98 6.13
C ILE A 67 -8.24 9.64 6.82
N LEU A 68 -7.03 9.39 7.33
CA LEU A 68 -6.59 8.05 7.72
C LEU A 68 -7.49 7.38 8.78
N PRO A 69 -7.90 8.05 9.88
CA PRO A 69 -8.81 7.47 10.88
C PRO A 69 -10.24 7.20 10.39
N LYS A 70 -10.66 7.80 9.27
CA LYS A 70 -11.97 7.51 8.66
C LYS A 70 -11.93 6.31 7.73
N ARG A 71 -10.72 5.92 7.29
CA ARG A 71 -10.52 4.81 6.33
C ARG A 71 -10.19 3.50 7.02
N TYR A 72 -9.52 3.56 8.17
CA TYR A 72 -9.03 2.38 8.89
C TYR A 72 -9.29 2.51 10.39
N ASP A 73 -9.52 1.39 11.06
CA ASP A 73 -9.54 1.31 12.53
C ASP A 73 -8.13 1.16 13.11
N VAL A 74 -7.27 0.44 12.39
CA VAL A 74 -5.87 0.18 12.72
C VAL A 74 -5.03 0.27 11.44
N PHE A 75 -3.85 0.88 11.52
CA PHE A 75 -2.94 1.04 10.39
C PHE A 75 -1.53 0.57 10.76
N ILE A 76 -0.96 -0.27 9.91
CA ILE A 76 0.43 -0.73 10.03
C ILE A 76 1.22 -0.12 8.89
N PHE A 77 2.27 0.62 9.23
CA PHE A 77 3.23 1.14 8.27
C PHE A 77 4.49 0.28 8.33
N ILE A 78 4.83 -0.36 7.21
CA ILE A 78 6.09 -1.08 7.03
C ILE A 78 7.00 -0.19 6.19
N ASN A 79 8.16 0.17 6.73
CA ASN A 79 9.04 1.15 6.09
C ASN A 79 9.63 0.64 4.78
N GLU A 80 10.04 -0.63 4.78
CA GLU A 80 10.66 -1.29 3.64
C GLU A 80 9.94 -2.60 3.36
N THR A 81 9.63 -2.83 2.09
CA THR A 81 9.01 -4.06 1.63
C THR A 81 9.78 -4.60 0.44
N SER A 82 9.69 -5.90 0.24
CA SER A 82 10.26 -6.57 -0.93
C SER A 82 9.13 -7.26 -1.71
N ALA A 83 9.38 -7.49 -3.00
CA ALA A 83 8.43 -8.21 -3.84
C ALA A 83 8.19 -9.62 -3.27
N LEU A 84 6.92 -10.03 -3.21
CA LEU A 84 6.54 -11.37 -2.77
C LEU A 84 7.17 -12.44 -3.68
N HIS A 85 7.43 -13.60 -3.09
CA HIS A 85 7.76 -14.81 -3.81
C HIS A 85 6.46 -15.53 -4.18
N HIS A 86 6.34 -15.96 -5.43
CA HIS A 86 5.19 -16.75 -5.83
C HIS A 86 5.21 -18.11 -5.13
N ILE A 87 4.05 -18.60 -4.73
CA ILE A 87 3.89 -19.95 -4.22
C ILE A 87 3.75 -20.86 -5.44
N HIS A 88 4.60 -21.88 -5.54
CA HIS A 88 4.46 -22.91 -6.56
C HIS A 88 3.28 -23.82 -6.21
N ILE A 89 2.11 -23.52 -6.74
CA ILE A 89 0.95 -24.41 -6.70
C ILE A 89 1.06 -25.32 -7.92
N GLN A 90 1.18 -26.63 -7.71
CA GLN A 90 1.03 -27.59 -8.79
C GLN A 90 -0.47 -27.70 -9.09
N PRO A 91 -0.95 -27.25 -10.27
CA PRO A 91 -2.36 -27.34 -10.59
C PRO A 91 -2.76 -28.82 -10.67
N ASN A 92 -3.83 -29.20 -9.99
CA ASN A 92 -4.43 -30.51 -10.17
C ASN A 92 -5.05 -30.54 -11.57
N GLY A 93 -4.52 -31.35 -12.49
CA GLY A 93 -4.96 -31.42 -13.89
C GLY A 93 -6.44 -31.80 -14.09
N ASN A 94 -7.12 -32.26 -13.04
CA ASN A 94 -8.55 -32.56 -13.05
C ASN A 94 -9.43 -31.37 -12.61
N GLN A 95 -8.84 -30.23 -12.24
CA GLN A 95 -9.58 -29.03 -11.83
C GLN A 95 -9.44 -27.95 -12.90
N ILE A 96 -10.56 -27.31 -13.22
CA ILE A 96 -10.56 -26.08 -14.01
C ILE A 96 -9.81 -25.02 -13.16
N PRO A 97 -8.75 -24.37 -13.69
CA PRO A 97 -8.07 -23.31 -12.96
C PRO A 97 -9.05 -22.20 -12.57
N GLU A 98 -8.93 -21.68 -11.35
CA GLU A 98 -9.77 -20.54 -10.88
C GLU A 98 -9.65 -19.31 -11.79
N THR A 99 -8.57 -19.23 -12.55
CA THR A 99 -8.28 -18.13 -13.46
C THR A 99 -8.95 -18.30 -14.83
N TYR A 100 -9.68 -19.39 -15.09
CA TYR A 100 -10.34 -19.63 -16.38
C TYR A 100 -11.45 -18.60 -16.68
N PRO A 101 -11.61 -18.13 -17.94
CA PRO A 101 -10.77 -18.43 -19.12
C PRO A 101 -9.51 -17.56 -19.23
N PHE A 102 -9.33 -16.58 -18.36
CA PHE A 102 -8.37 -15.49 -18.54
C PHE A 102 -6.94 -15.81 -18.09
N GLY A 103 -6.72 -16.87 -17.32
CA GLY A 103 -5.41 -17.44 -16.98
C GLY A 103 -4.47 -16.52 -16.18
N MET A 104 -4.98 -15.46 -15.56
CA MET A 104 -4.18 -14.43 -14.87
C MET A 104 -3.70 -14.85 -13.48
#